data_AF-A0AAD6XTF9-F1
#
_entry.id   AF-A0AAD6XTF9-F1
#
_cell.length_a   1.000
_cell.length_b   1.000
_cell.length_c   1.000
_cell.angle_alpha   90.00
_cell.angle_beta   90.00
_cell.angle_gamma   90.00
#
_symmetry.space_group_name_H-M   'P 1'
#
loop_
_entity.id
_entity.type
_entity.pdbx_description
1 polymer ?
#
loop_
_entity_poly.entity_id
_entity_poly.type
_entity_poly.pdbx_seq_one_letter_code
_entity_poly.pdbx_strand_id
1 'polypeptide(L)'
;MFPNPQTILWWTLLSCTCASVVCSSAPARVLVYTATERFRHDSIPTAVEALKNQSSNINVVFDHTEDQTQFTDPVLAGYDAIMFVSTTGEGKASLMRHPVLDASGKAAFQHYLNLGGNFVGVHSSSDSLVNTTFYGNETGAYFDYHPVIQNATVDVVDASHPSTSMLPAEWHIQEEMYNFKSDPRAIGAVVVLSANESSYIDTGTRKFNQGTPHPSAWFQEHGAGVESGNIAGRSFYTSLGHLNETWQANLWRFFPDPLFMAHVIGGLTWTLGANTTRAFNASGLVGNAGSSTSSTASSSAPALSPSDKYAFFC
;
A
#
# COMPACT_ATOMS: atom_id res chain seq x y z
N MET A 1 -2.55 -8.73 -85.11
CA MET A 1 -3.29 -9.22 -83.93
C MET A 1 -2.44 -8.84 -82.72
N PHE A 2 -2.65 -7.64 -82.18
CA PHE A 2 -1.85 -7.09 -81.07
C PHE A 2 -2.65 -7.22 -79.77
N PRO A 3 -2.03 -7.61 -78.64
CA PRO A 3 -2.73 -7.71 -77.37
C PRO A 3 -2.87 -6.37 -76.65
N ASN A 4 -3.98 -6.28 -75.91
CA ASN A 4 -4.54 -5.19 -75.13
C ASN A 4 -3.64 -4.77 -73.93
N PRO A 5 -3.47 -3.47 -73.59
CA PRO A 5 -2.74 -3.07 -72.39
C PRO A 5 -3.61 -3.15 -71.13
N GLN A 6 -3.11 -3.84 -70.12
CA GLN A 6 -3.69 -3.95 -68.77
C GLN A 6 -3.52 -2.64 -68.01
N THR A 7 -4.62 -2.05 -67.53
CA THR A 7 -4.66 -0.92 -66.59
C THR A 7 -4.31 -1.38 -65.17
N ILE A 8 -3.23 -0.82 -64.61
CA ILE A 8 -2.83 -1.01 -63.21
C ILE A 8 -3.53 0.04 -62.35
N LEU A 9 -4.47 -0.37 -61.49
CA LEU A 9 -5.06 0.48 -60.45
C LEU A 9 -4.16 0.47 -59.21
N TRP A 10 -3.63 1.63 -58.86
CA TRP A 10 -2.93 1.87 -57.60
C TRP A 10 -3.94 2.15 -56.49
N TRP A 11 -4.07 1.23 -55.53
CA TRP A 11 -4.77 1.50 -54.27
C TRP A 11 -3.78 2.08 -53.26
N THR A 12 -3.85 3.38 -53.01
CA THR A 12 -3.18 3.99 -51.86
C THR A 12 -3.90 3.59 -50.58
N LEU A 13 -3.30 2.66 -49.83
CA LEU A 13 -3.68 2.34 -48.45
C LEU A 13 -3.33 3.54 -47.55
N LEU A 14 -4.36 4.27 -47.11
CA LEU A 14 -4.23 5.29 -46.08
C LEU A 14 -4.04 4.57 -44.73
N SER A 15 -2.79 4.45 -44.29
CA SER A 15 -2.46 3.93 -42.95
C SER A 15 -2.89 4.94 -41.91
N CYS A 16 -4.03 4.68 -41.26
CA CYS A 16 -4.47 5.43 -40.10
C CYS A 16 -3.69 4.92 -38.89
N THR A 17 -2.56 5.56 -38.57
CA THR A 17 -1.84 5.31 -37.33
C THR A 17 -2.64 5.89 -36.17
N CYS A 18 -3.45 5.06 -35.52
CA CYS A 18 -4.01 5.38 -34.20
C CYS A 18 -2.85 5.49 -33.22
N ALA A 19 -2.41 6.71 -32.91
CA ALA A 19 -1.50 6.94 -31.80
C ALA A 19 -2.24 6.55 -30.51
N SER A 20 -1.87 5.42 -29.92
CA SER A 20 -2.32 5.06 -28.57
C SER A 20 -1.77 6.11 -27.61
N VAL A 21 -2.64 6.96 -27.10
CA VAL A 21 -2.30 7.83 -25.96
C VAL A 21 -2.11 6.89 -24.77
N VAL A 22 -0.86 6.56 -24.47
CA VAL A 22 -0.51 5.90 -23.21
C VAL A 22 -0.70 6.97 -22.15
N CYS A 23 -1.87 7.00 -21.51
CA CYS A 23 -2.07 7.79 -20.32
C CYS A 23 -1.18 7.16 -19.24
N SER A 24 0.00 7.75 -19.01
CA SER A 24 0.84 7.35 -17.89
C SER A 24 0.04 7.66 -16.63
N SER A 25 -0.50 6.63 -15.97
CA SER A 25 -1.08 6.81 -14.64
C SER A 25 0.00 7.42 -13.74
N ALA A 26 -0.36 8.48 -13.02
CA ALA A 26 0.53 9.09 -12.05
C ALA A 26 0.96 8.04 -11.02
N PRO A 27 2.21 8.04 -10.55
CA PRO A 27 2.65 7.09 -9.54
C PRO A 27 1.77 7.23 -8.30
N ALA A 28 1.35 6.11 -7.71
CA ALA A 28 0.61 6.15 -6.45
C ALA A 28 1.51 6.75 -5.35
N ARG A 29 0.93 7.51 -4.44
CA ARG A 29 1.64 8.07 -3.28
C ARG A 29 1.27 7.32 -2.01
N VAL A 30 2.26 6.94 -1.22
CA VAL A 30 2.06 6.26 0.05
C VAL A 30 2.72 7.06 1.17
N LEU A 31 1.95 7.40 2.21
CA LEU A 31 2.49 8.01 3.41
C LEU A 31 2.87 6.90 4.40
N VAL A 32 4.17 6.68 4.57
CA VAL A 32 4.73 5.79 5.58
C VAL A 32 4.78 6.54 6.91
N TYR A 33 4.07 6.03 7.91
CA TYR A 33 3.99 6.60 9.24
C TYR A 33 4.60 5.68 10.28
N THR A 34 5.53 6.18 11.09
CA THR A 34 6.32 5.34 12.02
C THR A 34 6.44 5.93 13.43
N ALA A 35 5.51 6.81 13.81
CA ALA A 35 5.54 7.41 15.14
C ALA A 35 5.27 6.38 16.25
N THR A 36 6.00 6.51 17.35
CA THR A 36 5.88 5.61 18.51
C THR A 36 5.80 6.41 19.82
N GLU A 37 4.77 6.16 20.61
CA GLU A 37 4.65 6.63 21.99
C GLU A 37 5.21 5.59 22.97
N ARG A 38 5.25 4.30 22.58
CA ARG A 38 5.74 3.18 23.40
C ARG A 38 7.05 2.61 22.86
N PHE A 39 7.14 1.29 22.68
CA PHE A 39 8.34 0.62 22.23
C PHE A 39 8.71 1.10 20.82
N ARG A 40 9.99 1.43 20.64
CA ARG A 40 10.55 1.86 19.36
C ARG A 40 11.37 0.72 18.78
N HIS A 41 10.89 0.14 17.70
CA HIS A 41 11.58 -0.95 17.01
C HIS A 41 12.82 -0.42 16.28
N ASP A 42 13.95 -1.11 16.42
CA ASP A 42 15.21 -0.74 15.74
C ASP A 42 15.12 -0.91 14.22
N SER A 43 14.16 -1.71 13.72
CA SER A 43 13.95 -1.97 12.30
C SER A 43 13.33 -0.82 11.51
N ILE A 44 12.72 0.18 12.16
CA ILE A 44 11.98 1.24 11.44
C ILE A 44 12.84 2.00 10.40
N PRO A 45 14.07 2.48 10.70
CA PRO A 45 14.89 3.15 9.68
C PRO A 45 15.18 2.24 8.49
N THR A 46 15.47 0.96 8.74
CA THR A 46 15.70 -0.06 7.72
C THR A 46 14.44 -0.32 6.88
N ALA A 47 13.27 -0.39 7.51
CA ALA A 47 12.00 -0.57 6.82
C ALA A 47 11.69 0.59 5.88
N VAL A 48 11.90 1.84 6.33
CA VAL A 48 11.71 3.04 5.52
C VAL A 48 12.66 3.05 4.33
N GLU A 49 13.93 2.69 4.51
CA GLU A 49 14.90 2.57 3.42
C GLU A 49 14.51 1.47 2.43
N ALA A 50 14.13 0.29 2.93
CA ALA A 50 13.72 -0.84 2.10
C ALA A 50 12.49 -0.50 1.24
N LEU A 51 11.48 0.19 1.80
CA LEU A 51 10.31 0.67 1.06
C LEU A 51 10.70 1.69 -0.02
N LYS A 52 11.52 2.68 0.33
CA LYS A 52 12.01 3.67 -0.65
C LYS A 52 12.75 3.03 -1.81
N ASN A 53 13.53 1.97 -1.56
CA ASN A 53 14.25 1.21 -2.59
C ASN A 53 13.31 0.42 -3.52
N GLN A 54 12.02 0.25 -3.18
CA GLN A 54 11.03 -0.39 -4.05
C GLN A 54 10.26 0.60 -4.94
N SER A 55 10.41 1.92 -4.73
CA SER A 55 9.61 2.96 -5.40
C SER A 55 9.50 2.76 -6.92
N SER A 56 10.63 2.58 -7.61
CA SER A 56 10.67 2.40 -9.06
C SER A 56 10.13 1.06 -9.54
N ASN A 57 10.19 0.03 -8.70
CA ASN A 57 9.78 -1.33 -9.06
C ASN A 57 8.26 -1.47 -9.14
N ILE A 58 7.53 -0.64 -8.38
CA ILE A 58 6.07 -0.70 -8.29
C ILE A 58 5.36 0.59 -8.69
N ASN A 59 6.08 1.57 -9.25
CA ASN A 59 5.54 2.89 -9.62
C ASN A 59 4.82 3.60 -8.45
N VAL A 60 5.47 3.60 -7.28
CA VAL A 60 4.99 4.23 -6.04
C VAL A 60 6.00 5.27 -5.56
N VAL A 61 5.52 6.39 -5.04
CA VAL A 61 6.31 7.36 -4.29
C VAL A 61 6.00 7.20 -2.80
N PHE A 62 7.02 6.88 -2.02
CA PHE A 62 6.92 6.78 -0.57
C PHE A 62 7.39 8.07 0.11
N ASP A 63 6.47 8.75 0.78
CA ASP A 63 6.80 9.81 1.73
C ASP A 63 6.86 9.20 3.14
N HIS A 64 7.72 9.71 4.00
CA HIS A 64 7.86 9.21 5.38
C HIS A 64 7.71 10.34 6.38
N THR A 65 6.98 10.08 7.45
CA THR A 65 6.87 11.00 8.59
C THR A 65 6.71 10.26 9.92
N GLU A 66 7.16 10.92 10.99
CA GLU A 66 6.80 10.60 12.39
C GLU A 66 6.01 11.75 13.03
N ASP A 67 5.77 12.82 12.28
CA ASP A 67 5.07 14.02 12.72
C ASP A 67 3.55 13.83 12.58
N GLN A 68 2.86 13.67 13.71
CA GLN A 68 1.40 13.54 13.75
C GLN A 68 0.66 14.76 13.19
N THR A 69 1.28 15.95 13.12
CA THR A 69 0.62 17.15 12.59
C THR A 69 0.38 17.07 11.08
N GLN A 70 0.97 16.08 10.40
CA GLN A 70 0.66 15.76 9.01
C GLN A 70 -0.70 15.08 8.83
N PHE A 71 -1.33 14.57 9.90
CA PHE A 71 -2.66 13.94 9.81
C PHE A 71 -3.76 15.00 9.79
N THR A 72 -3.91 15.63 8.62
CA THR A 72 -4.96 16.59 8.31
C THR A 72 -5.60 16.22 6.97
N ASP A 73 -6.88 16.58 6.78
CA ASP A 73 -7.59 16.27 5.53
C ASP A 73 -6.82 16.69 4.26
N PRO A 74 -6.26 17.92 4.17
CA PRO A 74 -5.56 18.34 2.95
C PRO A 74 -4.31 17.51 2.65
N VAL A 75 -3.60 17.07 3.68
CA VAL A 75 -2.38 16.26 3.52
C VAL A 75 -2.75 14.83 3.14
N LEU A 76 -3.65 14.20 3.91
CA LEU A 76 -4.04 12.80 3.68
C LEU A 76 -4.73 12.60 2.32
N ALA A 77 -5.48 13.60 1.83
CA ALA A 77 -6.13 13.56 0.52
C ALA A 77 -5.16 13.42 -0.67
N GLY A 78 -3.85 13.65 -0.47
CA GLY A 78 -2.82 13.47 -1.49
C GLY A 78 -2.25 12.05 -1.61
N TYR A 79 -2.65 11.12 -0.74
CA TYR A 79 -2.08 9.77 -0.67
C TYR A 79 -3.07 8.68 -1.08
N ASP A 80 -2.60 7.73 -1.89
CA ASP A 80 -3.35 6.56 -2.35
C ASP A 80 -3.36 5.43 -1.33
N ALA A 81 -2.42 5.43 -0.38
CA ALA A 81 -2.49 4.63 0.83
C ALA A 81 -1.77 5.31 2.00
N ILE A 82 -2.22 5.02 3.22
CA ILE A 82 -1.50 5.32 4.45
C ILE A 82 -0.95 4.00 5.01
N MET A 83 0.35 3.97 5.30
CA MET A 83 1.05 2.77 5.74
C MET A 83 1.66 2.98 7.12
N PHE A 84 1.14 2.30 8.14
CA PHE A 84 1.69 2.35 9.49
C PHE A 84 2.72 1.23 9.62
N VAL A 85 3.98 1.59 9.88
CA VAL A 85 5.08 0.63 10.03
C VAL A 85 5.64 0.74 11.44
N SER A 86 5.37 -0.29 12.24
CA SER A 86 5.86 -0.41 13.61
C SER A 86 5.56 0.80 14.51
N THR A 87 4.42 1.47 14.27
CA THR A 87 3.87 2.48 15.19
C THR A 87 3.49 1.81 16.51
N THR A 88 3.50 2.53 17.64
CA THR A 88 3.05 1.96 18.94
C THR A 88 2.45 3.02 19.85
N GLY A 89 1.39 2.67 20.58
CA GLY A 89 0.75 3.53 21.59
C GLY A 89 -0.55 4.19 21.14
N GLU A 90 -1.24 4.83 22.09
CA GLU A 90 -2.65 5.22 21.94
C GLU A 90 -2.84 6.66 21.50
N GLY A 91 -1.99 7.53 22.00
CA GLY A 91 -2.21 8.95 21.93
C GLY A 91 -2.66 9.63 23.24
N LYS A 92 -2.27 9.13 24.42
CA LYS A 92 -2.24 10.01 25.60
C LYS A 92 -0.89 10.68 25.61
N ALA A 93 -0.84 12.00 25.66
CA ALA A 93 0.41 12.70 25.90
C ALA A 93 1.03 12.14 27.19
N SER A 94 2.07 11.34 27.05
CA SER A 94 2.95 11.01 28.15
C SER A 94 3.77 12.26 28.44
N LEU A 95 4.17 12.47 29.69
CA LEU A 95 5.03 13.60 30.08
C LEU A 95 6.32 13.70 29.24
N MET A 96 6.66 12.64 28.49
CA MET A 96 7.88 12.51 27.70
C MET A 96 7.66 12.39 26.19
N ARG A 97 6.44 12.14 25.68
CA ARG A 97 6.19 11.86 24.24
C ARG A 97 4.83 12.35 23.78
N HIS A 98 4.80 12.88 22.56
CA HIS A 98 3.57 13.22 21.86
C HIS A 98 2.74 11.96 21.56
N PRO A 99 1.41 12.11 21.49
CA PRO A 99 0.53 11.02 21.08
C PRO A 99 0.87 10.52 19.66
N VAL A 100 0.59 9.24 19.36
CA VAL A 100 0.68 8.70 17.99
C VAL A 100 -0.27 9.46 17.07
N LEU A 101 -1.54 9.60 17.45
CA LEU A 101 -2.45 10.57 16.86
C LEU A 101 -3.27 11.21 17.96
N ASP A 102 -3.40 12.53 17.91
CA ASP A 102 -4.40 13.24 18.70
C ASP A 102 -5.82 13.09 18.13
N ALA A 103 -6.80 13.74 18.76
CA ALA A 103 -8.20 13.64 18.35
C ALA A 103 -8.44 14.16 16.93
N SER A 104 -7.76 15.24 16.52
CA SER A 104 -7.87 15.78 15.15
C SER A 104 -7.23 14.84 14.13
N GLY A 105 -6.07 14.27 14.42
CA GLY A 105 -5.41 13.30 13.55
C GLY A 105 -6.24 12.04 13.36
N LYS A 106 -6.87 11.54 14.44
CA LYS A 106 -7.82 10.41 14.38
C LYS A 106 -9.03 10.75 13.50
N ALA A 107 -9.59 11.95 13.63
CA ALA A 107 -10.73 12.39 12.82
C ALA A 107 -10.37 12.52 11.33
N ALA A 108 -9.21 13.14 11.02
CA ALA A 108 -8.72 13.24 9.64
C ALA A 108 -8.46 11.85 9.03
N PHE A 109 -7.92 10.92 9.83
CA PHE A 109 -7.69 9.56 9.35
C PHE A 109 -9.00 8.80 9.09
N GLN A 110 -9.98 8.87 9.99
CA GLN A 110 -11.31 8.30 9.76
C GLN A 110 -11.94 8.87 8.48
N HIS A 111 -11.85 10.18 8.29
CA HIS A 111 -12.40 10.85 7.11
C HIS A 111 -11.68 10.40 5.83
N TYR A 112 -10.35 10.27 5.85
CA TYR A 112 -9.58 9.68 4.75
C TYR A 112 -10.09 8.28 4.36
N LEU A 113 -10.31 7.39 5.34
CA LEU A 113 -10.84 6.05 5.11
C LEU A 113 -12.25 6.10 4.52
N ASN A 114 -13.12 6.96 5.04
CA ASN A 114 -14.48 7.19 4.53
C ASN A 114 -14.52 7.69 3.08
N LEU A 115 -13.43 8.28 2.58
CA LEU A 115 -13.33 8.75 1.19
C LEU A 115 -12.75 7.70 0.23
N GLY A 116 -12.61 6.45 0.66
CA GLY A 116 -12.04 5.36 -0.13
C GLY A 116 -10.53 5.24 -0.02
N GLY A 117 -9.91 5.91 0.97
CA GLY A 117 -8.50 5.76 1.28
C GLY A 117 -8.13 4.32 1.64
N ASN A 118 -6.91 3.91 1.31
CA ASN A 118 -6.42 2.57 1.58
C ASN A 118 -5.48 2.55 2.79
N PHE A 119 -5.45 1.41 3.49
CA PHE A 119 -4.62 1.25 4.68
C PHE A 119 -3.69 0.03 4.60
N VAL A 120 -2.48 0.18 5.10
CA VAL A 120 -1.55 -0.93 5.34
C VAL A 120 -0.99 -0.83 6.75
N GLY A 121 -1.12 -1.88 7.54
CA GLY A 121 -0.48 -2.03 8.84
C GLY A 121 0.65 -3.05 8.80
N VAL A 122 1.80 -2.73 9.40
CA VAL A 122 2.91 -3.66 9.53
C VAL A 122 3.39 -3.73 10.97
N HIS A 123 3.59 -4.95 11.43
CA HIS A 123 4.13 -5.30 12.72
C HIS A 123 3.33 -4.67 13.87
N SER A 124 3.97 -3.86 14.72
CA SER A 124 3.35 -3.29 15.91
C SER A 124 2.29 -2.22 15.64
N SER A 125 1.93 -1.94 14.38
CA SER A 125 0.80 -1.04 14.09
C SER A 125 -0.49 -1.49 14.79
N SER A 126 -0.65 -2.78 15.06
CA SER A 126 -1.74 -3.35 15.86
C SER A 126 -1.63 -3.09 17.38
N ASP A 127 -0.52 -2.55 17.88
CA ASP A 127 -0.36 -1.99 19.25
C ASP A 127 -0.51 -0.46 19.26
N SER A 128 -1.09 0.12 18.21
CA SER A 128 -1.39 1.55 18.13
C SER A 128 -2.88 1.80 18.29
N LEU A 129 -3.23 2.99 18.80
CA LEU A 129 -4.59 3.52 18.87
C LEU A 129 -5.63 2.53 19.44
N VAL A 130 -5.23 1.65 20.36
CA VAL A 130 -6.00 0.54 20.97
C VAL A 130 -7.38 0.91 21.57
N ASN A 131 -7.70 2.19 21.78
CA ASN A 131 -9.00 2.69 22.21
C ASN A 131 -9.80 3.39 21.09
N THR A 132 -9.35 3.28 19.84
CA THR A 132 -9.95 3.93 18.67
C THR A 132 -10.65 2.89 17.82
N THR A 133 -11.97 2.74 17.97
CA THR A 133 -12.74 1.62 17.38
C THR A 133 -12.52 1.45 15.88
N PHE A 134 -12.60 2.52 15.10
CA PHE A 134 -12.44 2.43 13.65
C PHE A 134 -11.07 1.90 13.25
N TYR A 135 -10.01 2.30 13.96
CA TYR A 135 -8.66 1.85 13.67
C TYR A 135 -8.47 0.36 13.97
N GLY A 136 -9.09 -0.11 15.04
CA GLY A 136 -9.08 -1.53 15.40
C GLY A 136 -9.78 -2.37 14.35
N ASN A 137 -10.92 -1.90 13.83
CA ASN A 137 -11.62 -2.55 12.74
C ASN A 137 -10.83 -2.47 11.43
N GLU A 138 -10.23 -1.33 11.11
CA GLU A 138 -9.43 -1.14 9.88
C GLU A 138 -8.16 -2.00 9.88
N THR A 139 -7.50 -2.10 11.03
CA THR A 139 -6.36 -2.99 11.23
C THR A 139 -6.81 -4.45 11.27
N GLY A 140 -8.01 -4.73 11.80
CA GLY A 140 -8.66 -6.04 11.88
C GLY A 140 -8.57 -6.68 13.26
N ALA A 141 -7.44 -6.55 13.96
CA ALA A 141 -7.29 -6.99 15.33
C ALA A 141 -6.18 -6.22 16.06
N TYR A 142 -6.36 -6.01 17.36
CA TYR A 142 -5.33 -5.42 18.22
C TYR A 142 -4.38 -6.46 18.78
N PHE A 143 -3.11 -6.09 18.91
CA PHE A 143 -2.08 -6.86 19.60
C PHE A 143 -2.45 -7.12 21.07
N ASP A 144 -2.15 -8.34 21.56
CA ASP A 144 -2.21 -8.71 22.98
C ASP A 144 -0.81 -8.92 23.58
N TYR A 145 -0.10 -9.96 23.13
CA TYR A 145 1.26 -10.31 23.56
C TYR A 145 1.97 -11.15 22.50
N HIS A 146 3.27 -11.37 22.65
CA HIS A 146 4.03 -12.35 21.87
C HIS A 146 5.00 -13.12 22.79
N PRO A 147 5.40 -14.36 22.47
CA PRO A 147 6.54 -15.00 23.11
C PRO A 147 7.85 -14.32 22.65
N VAL A 148 8.98 -14.72 23.23
CA VAL A 148 10.29 -14.21 22.79
C VAL A 148 10.54 -14.48 21.31
N ILE A 149 11.30 -13.59 20.66
CA ILE A 149 11.78 -13.77 19.29
C ILE A 149 12.51 -15.11 19.19
N GLN A 150 12.09 -15.93 18.25
CA GLN A 150 12.62 -17.27 18.05
C GLN A 150 12.33 -17.74 16.63
N ASN A 151 12.88 -18.88 16.25
CA ASN A 151 12.52 -19.50 14.98
C ASN A 151 11.08 -20.01 15.05
N ALA A 152 10.31 -19.76 14.01
CA ALA A 152 8.94 -20.22 13.84
C ALA A 152 8.68 -20.54 12.36
N THR A 153 7.64 -21.31 12.13
CA THR A 153 7.06 -21.53 10.80
C THR A 153 5.78 -20.72 10.68
N VAL A 154 5.64 -20.00 9.57
CA VAL A 154 4.40 -19.36 9.15
C VAL A 154 3.84 -20.13 7.96
N ASP A 155 2.64 -20.66 8.12
CA ASP A 155 1.94 -21.42 7.08
C ASP A 155 1.19 -20.46 6.14
N VAL A 156 1.33 -20.67 4.83
CA VAL A 156 0.55 -19.95 3.81
C VAL A 156 -0.83 -20.58 3.69
N VAL A 157 -1.85 -19.86 4.16
CA VAL A 157 -3.24 -20.30 4.15
C VAL A 157 -3.88 -20.11 2.77
N ASP A 158 -3.47 -19.06 2.07
CA ASP A 158 -3.89 -18.75 0.70
C ASP A 158 -2.68 -18.29 -0.10
N ALA A 159 -2.30 -19.05 -1.13
CA ALA A 159 -1.17 -18.73 -2.02
C ALA A 159 -1.61 -17.96 -3.29
N SER A 160 -2.88 -17.62 -3.44
CA SER A 160 -3.38 -16.86 -4.60
C SER A 160 -3.27 -15.36 -4.41
N HIS A 161 -3.20 -14.87 -3.16
CA HIS A 161 -3.08 -13.46 -2.86
C HIS A 161 -1.68 -12.92 -3.25
N PRO A 162 -1.56 -11.71 -3.82
CA PRO A 162 -0.26 -11.17 -4.24
C PRO A 162 0.78 -11.08 -3.11
N SER A 163 0.36 -10.88 -1.86
CA SER A 163 1.26 -10.88 -0.70
C SER A 163 1.84 -12.26 -0.36
N THR A 164 1.29 -13.36 -0.87
CA THR A 164 1.69 -14.72 -0.48
C THR A 164 2.06 -15.63 -1.65
N SER A 165 1.75 -15.24 -2.89
CA SER A 165 1.96 -16.04 -4.12
C SER A 165 3.39 -16.53 -4.41
N MET A 166 4.38 -15.84 -3.87
CA MET A 166 5.81 -16.15 -3.95
C MET A 166 6.35 -16.92 -2.74
N LEU A 167 5.57 -17.02 -1.67
CA LEU A 167 6.00 -17.64 -0.43
C LEU A 167 5.95 -19.18 -0.57
N PRO A 168 6.88 -19.90 0.07
CA PRO A 168 6.73 -21.34 0.26
C PRO A 168 5.52 -21.63 1.15
N ALA A 169 4.92 -22.82 1.02
CA ALA A 169 3.77 -23.22 1.83
C ALA A 169 4.05 -23.16 3.35
N GLU A 170 5.27 -23.51 3.75
CA GLU A 170 5.82 -23.33 5.10
C GLU A 170 6.98 -22.35 5.01
N TRP A 171 6.81 -21.17 5.59
CA TRP A 171 7.81 -20.11 5.59
C TRP A 171 8.51 -20.05 6.95
N HIS A 172 9.78 -20.46 6.97
CA HIS A 172 10.58 -20.47 8.19
C HIS A 172 11.26 -19.12 8.41
N ILE A 173 11.00 -18.52 9.56
CA ILE A 173 11.47 -17.17 9.92
C ILE A 173 11.93 -17.12 11.37
N GLN A 174 12.76 -16.13 11.71
CA GLN A 174 13.05 -15.76 13.09
C GLN A 174 12.26 -14.49 13.41
N GLU A 175 11.23 -14.58 14.24
CA GLU A 175 10.32 -13.46 14.52
C GLU A 175 9.60 -13.65 15.86
N GLU A 176 8.84 -12.65 16.27
CA GLU A 176 7.91 -12.74 17.41
C GLU A 176 6.47 -13.02 16.94
N MET A 177 5.93 -14.18 17.32
CA MET A 177 4.58 -14.59 16.88
C MET A 177 3.49 -13.92 17.72
N TYR A 178 2.82 -12.92 17.13
CA TYR A 178 1.81 -12.11 17.83
C TYR A 178 0.56 -12.91 18.16
N ASN A 179 0.07 -12.78 19.38
CA ASN A 179 -1.29 -13.12 19.78
C ASN A 179 -2.16 -11.86 19.75
N PHE A 180 -3.45 -12.04 19.45
CA PHE A 180 -4.38 -10.94 19.19
C PHE A 180 -5.56 -10.94 20.16
N LYS A 181 -6.12 -9.74 20.40
CA LYS A 181 -7.28 -9.52 21.28
C LYS A 181 -8.61 -9.99 20.68
N SER A 182 -8.65 -10.28 19.39
CA SER A 182 -9.84 -10.70 18.65
C SER A 182 -9.46 -11.46 17.38
N ASP A 183 -10.39 -12.25 16.85
CA ASP A 183 -10.26 -12.86 15.52
C ASP A 183 -10.55 -11.81 14.44
N PRO A 184 -9.60 -11.46 13.55
CA PRO A 184 -9.84 -10.51 12.47
C PRO A 184 -10.94 -10.99 11.50
N ARG A 185 -11.22 -12.29 11.44
CA ARG A 185 -12.31 -12.84 10.62
C ARG A 185 -13.70 -12.42 11.10
N ALA A 186 -13.84 -12.04 12.38
CA ALA A 186 -15.11 -11.61 12.94
C ALA A 186 -15.63 -10.30 12.31
N ILE A 187 -14.74 -9.50 11.72
CA ILE A 187 -15.08 -8.28 10.97
C ILE A 187 -14.99 -8.47 9.45
N GLY A 188 -14.86 -9.72 8.99
CA GLY A 188 -14.82 -10.08 7.57
C GLY A 188 -13.44 -10.09 6.92
N ALA A 189 -12.35 -9.93 7.70
CA ALA A 189 -11.01 -10.06 7.15
C ALA A 189 -10.70 -11.49 6.70
N VAL A 190 -9.89 -11.62 5.65
CA VAL A 190 -9.44 -12.89 5.10
C VAL A 190 -7.99 -13.12 5.50
N VAL A 191 -7.75 -14.18 6.27
CA VAL A 191 -6.41 -14.54 6.76
C VAL A 191 -5.65 -15.31 5.68
N VAL A 192 -4.43 -14.84 5.37
CA VAL A 192 -3.57 -15.39 4.31
C VAL A 192 -2.30 -16.05 4.86
N LEU A 193 -1.85 -15.67 6.06
CA LEU A 193 -0.75 -16.31 6.78
C LEU A 193 -1.17 -16.71 8.18
N SER A 194 -0.63 -17.84 8.65
CA SER A 194 -0.86 -18.34 10.00
C SER A 194 0.41 -18.75 10.72
N ALA A 195 0.56 -18.39 12.00
CA ALA A 195 1.66 -18.89 12.82
C ALA A 195 1.42 -20.36 13.16
N ASN A 196 2.40 -21.21 12.85
CA ASN A 196 2.34 -22.63 13.19
C ASN A 196 2.73 -22.80 14.66
N GLU A 197 1.74 -22.89 15.54
CA GLU A 197 1.93 -22.96 16.99
C GLU A 197 2.74 -24.18 17.47
N SER A 198 2.95 -25.20 16.63
CA SER A 198 3.79 -26.36 16.96
C SER A 198 5.29 -26.13 16.72
N SER A 199 5.64 -25.03 16.04
CA SER A 199 7.01 -24.74 15.61
C SER A 199 7.80 -23.83 16.56
N TYR A 200 7.15 -23.23 17.56
CA TYR A 200 7.75 -22.30 18.51
C TYR A 200 7.17 -22.50 19.92
N ILE A 201 7.86 -21.96 20.92
CA ILE A 201 7.47 -22.08 22.33
C ILE A 201 6.75 -20.80 22.76
N ASP A 202 5.48 -20.94 23.14
CA ASP A 202 4.70 -19.90 23.82
C ASP A 202 4.27 -20.39 25.21
N THR A 203 4.86 -19.79 26.26
CA THR A 203 4.48 -20.06 27.66
C THR A 203 3.46 -19.06 28.19
N GLY A 204 3.01 -18.12 27.35
CA GLY A 204 2.02 -17.11 27.69
C GLY A 204 0.63 -17.72 27.91
N THR A 205 -0.20 -17.02 28.68
CA THR A 205 -1.60 -17.40 28.87
C THR A 205 -2.47 -16.61 27.90
N ARG A 206 -3.08 -17.29 26.92
CA ARG A 206 -4.06 -16.68 26.01
C ARG A 206 -5.31 -16.26 26.76
N LYS A 207 -5.59 -14.95 26.74
CA LYS A 207 -6.79 -14.35 27.35
C LYS A 207 -7.93 -14.16 26.37
N PHE A 208 -7.60 -14.04 25.09
CA PHE A 208 -8.54 -13.72 24.02
C PHE A 208 -8.63 -14.84 23.01
N ASN A 209 -9.78 -14.93 22.35
CA ASN A 209 -9.96 -15.82 21.21
C ASN A 209 -9.63 -15.06 19.92
N GLN A 210 -8.48 -15.38 19.32
CA GLN A 210 -8.03 -14.85 18.04
C GLN A 210 -8.42 -15.73 16.84
N GLY A 211 -9.16 -16.80 17.08
CA GLY A 211 -9.55 -17.76 16.05
C GLY A 211 -8.47 -18.77 15.70
N THR A 212 -8.85 -19.70 14.82
CA THR A 212 -7.98 -20.75 14.28
C THR A 212 -8.21 -20.87 12.76
N PRO A 213 -7.16 -21.06 11.94
CA PRO A 213 -5.74 -21.12 12.31
C PRO A 213 -5.21 -19.75 12.82
N HIS A 214 -4.13 -19.75 13.62
CA HIS A 214 -3.59 -18.57 14.32
C HIS A 214 -3.24 -17.45 13.32
N PRO A 215 -3.97 -16.32 13.26
CA PRO A 215 -3.75 -15.33 12.20
C PRO A 215 -2.40 -14.59 12.35
N SER A 216 -1.67 -14.41 11.24
CA SER A 216 -0.42 -13.63 11.21
C SER A 216 -0.39 -12.56 10.11
N ALA A 217 -1.18 -12.74 9.05
CA ALA A 217 -1.45 -11.68 8.08
C ALA A 217 -2.84 -11.86 7.47
N TRP A 218 -3.48 -10.75 7.12
CA TRP A 218 -4.82 -10.74 6.55
C TRP A 218 -5.07 -9.49 5.71
N PHE A 219 -6.16 -9.53 4.95
CA PHE A 219 -6.65 -8.38 4.22
C PHE A 219 -8.15 -8.17 4.40
N GLN A 220 -8.62 -6.99 4.05
CA GLN A 220 -10.03 -6.63 3.99
C GLN A 220 -10.31 -6.02 2.62
N GLU A 221 -11.19 -6.66 1.83
CA GLU A 221 -11.62 -6.13 0.52
C GLU A 221 -12.35 -4.79 0.68
N HIS A 222 -13.04 -4.62 1.82
CA HIS A 222 -13.67 -3.39 2.27
C HIS A 222 -13.22 -3.14 3.71
N GLY A 223 -12.40 -2.10 3.94
CA GLY A 223 -11.91 -1.73 5.26
C GLY A 223 -13.05 -1.55 6.26
N ALA A 224 -13.05 -2.35 7.34
CA ALA A 224 -14.12 -2.38 8.33
C ALA A 224 -14.09 -1.18 9.29
N GLY A 225 -13.08 -0.32 9.21
CA GLY A 225 -13.03 0.95 9.92
C GLY A 225 -13.89 2.04 9.27
N VAL A 226 -14.41 1.81 8.06
CA VAL A 226 -15.18 2.78 7.30
C VAL A 226 -16.62 2.87 7.82
N GLU A 227 -17.11 4.09 8.01
CA GLU A 227 -18.48 4.32 8.46
C GLU A 227 -19.49 3.93 7.37
N SER A 228 -20.64 3.39 7.79
CA SER A 228 -21.68 2.93 6.87
C SER A 228 -22.14 4.01 5.88
N GLY A 229 -22.25 3.63 4.59
CA GLY A 229 -22.69 4.52 3.51
C GLY A 229 -21.56 5.26 2.78
N ASN A 230 -20.32 5.10 3.25
CA ASN A 230 -19.13 5.65 2.61
C ASN A 230 -18.46 4.67 1.64
N ILE A 231 -17.43 5.14 0.94
CA ILE A 231 -16.62 4.32 0.03
C ILE A 231 -15.50 3.70 0.86
N ALA A 232 -15.43 2.37 0.94
CA ALA A 232 -14.36 1.67 1.62
C ALA A 232 -13.25 1.29 0.64
N GLY A 233 -12.02 1.68 0.94
CA GLY A 233 -10.81 1.15 0.30
C GLY A 233 -10.48 -0.26 0.81
N ARG A 234 -9.30 -0.74 0.44
CA ARG A 234 -8.74 -2.00 0.94
C ARG A 234 -7.84 -1.76 2.15
N SER A 235 -7.79 -2.76 3.03
CA SER A 235 -6.82 -2.83 4.13
C SER A 235 -5.99 -4.11 4.06
N PHE A 236 -4.70 -4.02 4.38
CA PHE A 236 -3.81 -5.17 4.53
C PHE A 236 -3.01 -5.06 5.82
N TYR A 237 -2.82 -6.17 6.52
CA TYR A 237 -2.02 -6.23 7.74
C TYR A 237 -1.11 -7.47 7.75
N THR A 238 0.12 -7.30 8.26
CA THR A 238 1.03 -8.40 8.61
C THR A 238 1.67 -8.14 9.96
N SER A 239 1.78 -9.18 10.81
CA SER A 239 2.37 -9.08 12.14
C SER A 239 3.89 -9.15 12.15
N LEU A 240 4.51 -9.53 11.04
CA LEU A 240 5.95 -9.69 10.90
C LEU A 240 6.65 -8.34 10.68
N GLY A 241 7.96 -8.26 10.91
CA GLY A 241 8.76 -7.06 10.63
C GLY A 241 9.50 -6.48 11.84
N HIS A 242 9.75 -7.26 12.90
CA HIS A 242 10.45 -6.81 14.09
C HIS A 242 11.93 -6.53 13.81
N LEU A 243 12.61 -7.48 13.17
CA LEU A 243 14.06 -7.49 13.03
C LEU A 243 14.53 -6.66 11.82
N ASN A 244 15.74 -6.10 11.90
CA ASN A 244 16.37 -5.46 10.74
C ASN A 244 16.57 -6.46 9.61
N GLU A 245 16.93 -7.69 9.97
CA GLU A 245 17.15 -8.83 9.09
C GLU A 245 15.89 -9.19 8.30
N THR A 246 14.70 -9.04 8.89
CA THR A 246 13.42 -9.27 8.20
C THR A 246 13.26 -8.30 7.01
N TRP A 247 13.71 -7.06 7.14
CA TRP A 247 13.62 -6.02 6.09
C TRP A 247 14.80 -6.03 5.11
N GLN A 248 15.96 -6.57 5.50
CA GLN A 248 17.18 -6.57 4.69
C GLN A 248 17.36 -7.89 3.96
N ALA A 249 17.18 -7.87 2.65
CA ALA A 249 17.33 -9.05 1.79
C ALA A 249 18.76 -9.65 1.76
N ASN A 250 19.77 -9.11 2.44
CA ASN A 250 21.19 -9.31 2.08
C ASN A 250 22.23 -9.47 3.22
N LEU A 251 21.87 -9.68 4.49
CA LEU A 251 22.91 -9.79 5.54
C LEU A 251 23.53 -11.17 5.74
N TRP A 252 23.01 -12.24 5.13
CA TRP A 252 23.63 -13.56 5.26
C TRP A 252 23.69 -14.33 3.94
N ARG A 253 24.91 -14.73 3.56
CA ARG A 253 25.24 -15.45 2.30
C ARG A 253 24.57 -16.83 2.16
N PHE A 254 23.84 -17.30 3.19
CA PHE A 254 23.10 -18.57 3.16
C PHE A 254 21.57 -18.42 3.20
N PHE A 255 21.03 -17.20 3.37
CA PHE A 255 19.58 -16.93 3.32
C PHE A 255 19.32 -15.50 2.82
N PRO A 256 19.43 -15.22 1.50
CA PRO A 256 18.80 -14.03 0.96
C PRO A 256 17.29 -14.28 1.00
N ASP A 257 16.56 -13.71 1.94
CA ASP A 257 15.10 -13.84 1.92
C ASP A 257 14.41 -12.54 1.45
N PRO A 258 14.31 -12.29 0.13
CA PRO A 258 13.49 -11.20 -0.39
C PRO A 258 11.99 -11.42 -0.15
N LEU A 259 11.56 -12.55 0.43
CA LEU A 259 10.16 -12.91 0.56
C LEU A 259 9.40 -12.00 1.50
N PHE A 260 9.98 -11.51 2.60
CA PHE A 260 9.27 -10.57 3.47
C PHE A 260 9.01 -9.24 2.75
N MET A 261 10.03 -8.69 2.07
CA MET A 261 9.82 -7.49 1.27
C MET A 261 8.82 -7.73 0.14
N ALA A 262 8.90 -8.87 -0.54
CA ALA A 262 7.91 -9.24 -1.54
C ALA A 262 6.50 -9.32 -0.92
N HIS A 263 6.37 -9.84 0.31
CA HIS A 263 5.08 -10.00 1.01
C HIS A 263 4.43 -8.65 1.29
N VAL A 264 5.23 -7.73 1.85
CA VAL A 264 4.80 -6.35 2.11
C VAL A 264 4.42 -5.64 0.81
N ILE A 265 5.24 -5.75 -0.24
CA ILE A 265 4.97 -5.12 -1.53
C ILE A 265 3.76 -5.73 -2.24
N GLY A 266 3.59 -7.06 -2.19
CA GLY A 266 2.42 -7.75 -2.71
C GLY A 266 1.14 -7.32 -1.99
N GLY A 267 1.19 -7.16 -0.67
CA GLY A 267 0.09 -6.62 0.13
C GLY A 267 -0.25 -5.18 -0.26
N LEU A 268 0.75 -4.30 -0.30
CA LEU A 268 0.57 -2.89 -0.68
C LEU A 268 0.03 -2.73 -2.11
N THR A 269 0.57 -3.46 -3.08
CA THR A 269 0.13 -3.36 -4.49
C THR A 269 -1.30 -3.87 -4.66
N TRP A 270 -1.67 -4.95 -3.96
CA TRP A 270 -3.06 -5.41 -3.91
C TRP A 270 -3.99 -4.36 -3.27
N THR A 271 -3.55 -3.76 -2.16
CA THR A 271 -4.30 -2.71 -1.45
C THR A 271 -4.53 -1.49 -2.34
N LEU A 272 -3.48 -1.00 -3.03
CA LEU A 272 -3.59 0.12 -3.98
C LEU A 272 -4.53 -0.20 -5.15
N GLY A 273 -4.66 -1.48 -5.52
CA GLY A 273 -5.58 -1.96 -6.55
C GLY A 273 -7.07 -1.92 -6.19
N ALA A 274 -7.46 -1.33 -5.05
CA ALA A 274 -8.86 -1.17 -4.62
C ALA A 274 -9.74 -0.38 -5.60
N ASN A 275 -9.13 0.38 -6.51
CA ASN A 275 -9.83 1.23 -7.49
C ASN A 275 -10.71 2.33 -6.84
N THR A 276 -10.34 2.79 -5.65
CA THR A 276 -11.03 3.85 -4.89
C THR A 276 -10.25 5.16 -4.81
N THR A 277 -8.96 5.15 -5.14
CA THR A 277 -8.05 6.31 -5.06
C THR A 277 -7.57 6.75 -6.44
N ARG A 278 -7.09 8.01 -6.54
CA ARG A 278 -6.79 8.67 -7.83
C ARG A 278 -5.75 8.00 -8.70
N ALA A 279 -4.81 7.22 -8.14
CA ALA A 279 -3.84 6.47 -8.94
C ALA A 279 -4.48 5.37 -9.82
N PHE A 280 -5.64 4.85 -9.42
CA PHE A 280 -6.34 3.76 -10.13
C PHE A 280 -7.75 4.14 -10.59
N ASN A 281 -8.35 5.16 -9.98
CA ASN A 281 -9.66 5.69 -10.31
C ASN A 281 -9.63 7.22 -10.30
N ALA A 282 -9.64 7.86 -11.48
CA ALA A 282 -9.58 9.31 -11.61
C ALA A 282 -10.72 10.07 -10.87
N SER A 283 -11.83 9.39 -10.58
CA SER A 283 -12.95 9.94 -9.79
C SER A 283 -12.78 9.78 -8.27
N GLY A 284 -11.66 9.23 -7.81
CA GLY A 284 -11.33 9.05 -6.40
C GLY A 284 -11.29 10.38 -5.64
N LEU A 285 -11.81 10.36 -4.41
CA LEU A 285 -11.89 11.53 -3.54
C LEU A 285 -10.58 11.82 -2.79
N VAL A 286 -9.69 10.82 -2.74
CA VAL A 286 -8.33 10.91 -2.20
C VAL A 286 -7.33 10.22 -3.14
N GLY A 287 -6.04 10.50 -2.99
CA GLY A 287 -4.98 9.93 -3.80
C GLY A 287 -4.29 10.93 -4.70
N ASN A 288 -3.17 10.52 -5.30
CA ASN A 288 -2.39 11.38 -6.18
C ASN A 288 -3.15 11.65 -7.49
N ALA A 289 -3.59 12.89 -7.70
CA ALA A 289 -4.29 13.28 -8.92
C ALA A 289 -3.38 13.31 -10.17
N GLY A 290 -2.07 13.18 -9.99
CA GLY A 290 -1.09 13.46 -11.04
C GLY A 290 -1.06 14.95 -11.42
N SER A 291 -0.02 15.35 -12.13
CA SER A 291 -0.03 16.66 -12.79
C SER A 291 -1.01 16.58 -13.95
N SER A 292 -2.27 16.99 -13.74
CA SER A 292 -3.18 17.27 -14.86
C SER A 292 -2.69 18.52 -15.58
N THR A 293 -1.66 18.39 -16.41
CA THR A 293 -1.40 19.41 -17.43
C THR A 293 -2.53 19.32 -18.43
N SER A 294 -3.59 20.09 -18.18
CA SER A 294 -4.56 20.48 -19.18
C SER A 294 -3.84 21.34 -20.21
N SER A 295 -3.18 20.69 -21.17
CA SER A 295 -2.72 21.38 -22.37
C SER A 295 -3.97 21.71 -23.18
N THR A 296 -4.57 22.87 -22.92
CA THR A 296 -5.52 23.50 -23.84
C THR A 296 -4.72 23.87 -25.09
N ALA A 297 -4.62 22.93 -26.03
CA ALA A 297 -4.07 23.21 -27.35
C ALA A 297 -5.07 24.13 -28.07
N SER A 298 -4.90 25.44 -27.91
CA SER A 298 -5.56 26.43 -28.74
C SER A 298 -4.96 26.33 -30.14
N SER A 299 -5.60 25.57 -31.03
CA SER A 299 -5.30 25.60 -32.45
C SER A 299 -5.86 26.89 -33.05
N SER A 300 -5.11 27.99 -33.00
CA SER A 300 -5.31 29.13 -33.89
C SER A 300 -4.22 29.13 -34.94
N ALA A 301 -4.44 28.37 -36.02
CA ALA A 301 -3.70 28.55 -37.25
C ALA A 301 -4.20 29.83 -37.95
N PRO A 302 -3.34 30.80 -38.28
CA PRO A 302 -3.75 31.94 -39.09
C PRO A 302 -3.95 31.49 -40.54
N ALA A 303 -5.07 31.90 -41.14
CA ALA A 303 -5.32 31.75 -42.56
C ALA A 303 -4.34 32.60 -43.36
N LEU A 304 -3.52 31.97 -44.22
CA LEU A 304 -2.69 32.65 -45.20
C LEU A 304 -3.47 32.85 -46.51
N SER A 305 -3.55 34.11 -46.93
CA SER A 305 -4.04 34.57 -48.24
C SER A 305 -2.93 34.43 -49.32
N PRO A 306 -3.25 34.14 -50.59
CA PRO A 306 -2.25 33.99 -51.65
C PRO A 306 -2.08 35.27 -52.49
N SER A 307 -0.90 35.89 -52.45
CA SER A 307 -0.32 36.86 -53.43
C SER A 307 0.92 37.50 -52.78
N ASP A 308 2.08 37.80 -53.38
CA ASP A 308 2.66 37.83 -54.72
C ASP A 308 4.20 37.66 -54.55
N LYS A 309 4.86 36.75 -55.28
CA LYS A 309 5.88 36.99 -56.34
C LYS A 309 6.94 38.12 -56.15
N TYR A 310 8.20 37.70 -56.38
CA TYR A 310 9.46 38.45 -56.63
C TYR A 310 10.10 39.13 -55.39
N ALA A 311 11.41 39.22 -55.15
CA ALA A 311 12.63 38.95 -55.92
C ALA A 311 13.89 39.19 -55.02
N PHE A 312 14.97 38.45 -55.31
CA PHE A 312 16.41 38.82 -55.25
C PHE A 312 17.20 39.06 -53.93
N PHE A 313 18.32 38.31 -53.87
CA PHE A 313 19.66 38.54 -53.28
C PHE A 313 19.95 39.85 -52.52
N CYS A 314 20.30 39.73 -51.24
CA CYS A 314 21.68 39.78 -50.69
C CYS A 314 21.64 39.32 -49.22
#